data_AF-A0A7S2FQ13-F1
#
_entry.id   AF-A0A7S2FQ13-F1
#
_cell.length_a   1.000
_cell.length_b   1.000
_cell.length_c   1.000
_cell.angle_alpha   90.00
_cell.angle_beta   90.00
_cell.angle_gamma   90.00
#
_symmetry.space_group_name_H-M   'P 1'
#
loop_
_entity.id
_entity.type
_entity.pdbx_description
1 polymer ?
#
loop_
_entity_poly.entity_id
_entity_poly.type
_entity_poly.pdbx_seq_one_letter_code
_entity_poly.pdbx_strand_id
1 'polypeptide(L)'
;KKVALIEAVVAHEAKIRADRAAHEAKLRSVVVQKKAELEGLSVSDLAKACDSQNIVGARSKQDRVEQLLKRWLDNDGIAKALQQRQKDERRQELLATDPEGLRELCERLGVDP
;
A
#
# COMPACT_ATOMS: atom_id res chain seq x y z
N LYS A 1 -0.82 -42.45 -10.42
CA LYS A 1 -1.56 -41.45 -11.24
C LYS A 1 -2.64 -40.72 -10.43
N LYS A 2 -3.58 -41.40 -9.77
CA LYS A 2 -4.62 -40.74 -8.93
C LYS A 2 -4.05 -40.02 -7.69
N VAL A 3 -3.10 -40.64 -6.98
CA VAL A 3 -2.47 -40.06 -5.78
C VAL A 3 -1.72 -38.77 -6.11
N ALA A 4 -0.87 -38.78 -7.14
CA ALA A 4 -0.16 -37.58 -7.60
C ALA A 4 -1.09 -36.41 -8.00
N LEU A 5 -2.27 -36.71 -8.57
CA LEU A 5 -3.27 -35.68 -8.88
C LEU A 5 -3.87 -35.08 -7.61
N ILE A 6 -4.16 -35.92 -6.61
CA ILE A 6 -4.66 -35.46 -5.30
C ILE A 6 -3.61 -34.58 -4.61
N GLU A 7 -2.35 -35.01 -4.58
CA GLU A 7 -1.25 -34.24 -4.01
C GLU A 7 -1.08 -32.88 -4.71
N ALA A 8 -1.17 -32.85 -6.04
CA ALA A 8 -1.07 -31.61 -6.80
C ALA A 8 -2.22 -30.63 -6.49
N VAL A 9 -3.45 -31.13 -6.37
CA VAL A 9 -4.62 -30.31 -6.00
C VAL A 9 -4.47 -29.76 -4.58
N VAL A 10 -4.10 -30.61 -3.62
CA VAL A 10 -3.89 -30.20 -2.21
C VAL A 10 -2.79 -29.14 -2.11
N ALA A 11 -1.68 -29.31 -2.83
CA ALA A 11 -0.59 -28.33 -2.87
C ALA A 11 -1.05 -26.99 -3.48
N HIS A 12 -1.86 -27.04 -4.55
CA HIS A 12 -2.41 -25.84 -5.16
C HIS A 12 -3.37 -25.10 -4.24
N GLU A 13 -4.28 -25.80 -3.56
CA GLU A 13 -5.20 -25.22 -2.58
C GLU A 13 -4.47 -24.61 -1.38
N ALA A 14 -3.40 -25.27 -0.90
CA ALA A 14 -2.54 -24.72 0.14
C ALA A 14 -1.88 -23.41 -0.32
N LYS A 15 -1.37 -23.37 -1.56
CA LYS A 15 -0.80 -22.15 -2.15
C LYS A 15 -1.84 -21.03 -2.25
N ILE A 16 -3.04 -21.29 -2.77
CA ILE A 16 -4.11 -20.28 -2.86
C ILE A 16 -4.43 -19.67 -1.48
N ARG A 17 -4.52 -20.52 -0.45
CA ARG A 17 -4.76 -20.05 0.92
C ARG A 17 -3.63 -19.17 1.45
N ALA A 18 -2.38 -19.57 1.20
CA ALA A 18 -1.20 -18.80 1.57
C ALA A 18 -1.17 -17.45 0.84
N ASP A 19 -1.39 -17.43 -0.47
CA ASP A 19 -1.39 -16.21 -1.30
C ASP A 19 -2.50 -15.24 -0.84
N ARG A 20 -3.70 -15.76 -0.55
CA ARG A 20 -4.80 -14.95 -0.01
C ARG A 20 -4.45 -14.37 1.37
N ALA A 21 -3.92 -15.18 2.29
CA ALA A 21 -3.54 -14.72 3.61
C ALA A 21 -2.45 -13.64 3.54
N ALA A 22 -1.45 -13.82 2.68
CA ALA A 22 -0.40 -12.84 2.43
C ALA A 22 -0.96 -11.54 1.86
N HIS A 23 -1.89 -11.61 0.91
CA HIS A 23 -2.56 -10.44 0.35
C HIS A 23 -3.36 -9.68 1.41
N GLU A 24 -4.19 -10.37 2.20
CA GLU A 24 -4.97 -9.75 3.28
C GLU A 24 -4.06 -9.12 4.35
N ALA A 25 -2.96 -9.78 4.71
CA ALA A 25 -1.95 -9.23 5.62
C ALA A 25 -1.32 -7.95 5.06
N LYS A 26 -1.00 -7.93 3.76
CA LYS A 26 -0.48 -6.74 3.07
C LYS A 26 -1.48 -5.59 3.15
N LEU A 27 -2.76 -5.81 2.85
CA LEU A 27 -3.79 -4.77 2.96
C LEU A 27 -3.93 -4.25 4.39
N ARG A 28 -3.97 -5.15 5.39
CA ARG A 28 -4.04 -4.76 6.81
C ARG A 28 -2.84 -3.91 7.22
N SER A 29 -1.63 -4.27 6.79
CA SER A 29 -0.41 -3.51 7.12
C SER A 29 -0.48 -2.06 6.64
N VAL A 30 -1.06 -1.83 5.46
CA VAL A 30 -1.24 -0.50 4.88
C VAL A 30 -2.19 0.34 5.74
N VAL A 31 -3.30 -0.24 6.19
CA VAL A 31 -4.26 0.45 7.07
C VAL A 31 -3.65 0.74 8.44
N VAL A 32 -2.93 -0.23 9.03
CA VAL A 32 -2.26 -0.06 10.32
C VAL A 32 -1.22 1.05 10.25
N GLN A 33 -0.39 1.07 9.21
CA GLN A 33 0.58 2.14 9.01
C GLN A 33 -0.10 3.50 8.85
N LYS A 34 -1.18 3.57 8.05
CA LYS A 34 -1.90 4.83 7.88
C LYS A 34 -2.51 5.34 9.17
N LYS A 35 -3.05 4.43 9.98
CA LYS A 35 -3.57 4.76 11.31
C LYS A 35 -2.47 5.30 12.22
N ALA A 36 -1.31 4.63 12.28
CA ALA A 36 -0.17 5.05 13.08
C ALA A 36 0.35 6.44 12.66
N GLU A 37 0.40 6.74 11.35
CA GLU A 37 0.73 8.07 10.84
C GLU A 37 -0.23 9.15 11.39
N LEU A 38 -1.54 8.89 11.35
CA LEU A 38 -2.54 9.82 11.88
C LEU A 38 -2.45 9.95 13.40
N GLU A 39 -2.23 8.86 14.13
CA GLU A 39 -2.06 8.89 15.59
C GLU A 39 -0.81 9.65 16.01
N GLY A 40 0.24 9.66 15.18
CA GLY A 40 1.46 10.43 15.37
C GLY A 40 1.30 11.94 15.20
N LEU A 41 0.22 12.40 14.56
CA LEU A 41 -0.05 13.83 14.38
C LEU A 41 -0.51 14.52 15.68
N SER A 42 -0.26 15.83 15.76
CA SER A 42 -0.81 16.65 16.84
C SER A 42 -2.33 16.82 16.69
N VAL A 43 -3.01 17.17 17.78
CA VAL A 43 -4.46 17.46 17.73
C VAL A 43 -4.77 18.62 16.78
N SER A 44 -3.88 19.62 16.71
CA SER A 44 -4.04 20.76 15.80
C SER A 44 -3.95 20.34 14.33
N ASP A 45 -2.97 19.48 14.00
CA ASP A 45 -2.82 19.00 12.62
C ASP A 45 -3.97 18.09 12.20
N LEU A 46 -4.45 17.24 13.12
CA LEU A 46 -5.65 16.42 12.90
C LEU A 46 -6.89 17.28 12.68
N ALA A 47 -7.06 18.37 13.45
CA ALA A 47 -8.18 19.29 13.26
C ALA A 47 -8.13 19.94 11.87
N LYS A 48 -6.97 20.49 11.47
CA LYS A 48 -6.77 21.05 10.13
C LYS A 48 -7.04 20.03 9.02
N ALA A 49 -6.59 18.78 9.20
CA ALA A 49 -6.84 17.70 8.25
C ALA A 49 -8.34 17.37 8.14
N CYS A 50 -9.07 17.34 9.26
CA CYS A 50 -10.52 17.19 9.26
C CYS A 50 -11.20 18.34 8.52
N ASP A 51 -10.82 19.58 8.82
CA ASP A 51 -11.40 20.79 8.20
C ASP A 51 -11.18 20.79 6.68
N SER A 52 -9.96 20.45 6.23
CA SER A 52 -9.64 20.37 4.79
C SER A 52 -10.45 19.31 4.03
N GLN A 53 -11.02 18.34 4.74
CA GLN A 53 -11.84 17.26 4.18
C GLN A 53 -13.33 17.42 4.51
N ASN A 54 -13.74 18.57 5.06
CA ASN A 54 -15.11 18.85 5.52
C ASN A 54 -15.65 17.82 6.53
N ILE A 55 -14.78 17.28 7.38
CA ILE A 55 -15.15 16.35 8.46
C ILE A 55 -15.55 17.17 9.69
N VAL A 56 -16.84 17.14 10.02
CA VAL A 56 -17.42 17.87 11.16
C VAL A 56 -17.74 16.93 12.33
N GLY A 57 -17.79 17.47 13.55
CA GLY A 57 -18.31 16.76 14.74
C GLY A 57 -17.36 15.80 15.44
N ALA A 58 -16.09 15.71 15.02
CA ALA A 58 -15.07 14.93 15.73
C ALA A 58 -14.68 15.61 17.05
N ARG A 59 -14.92 14.95 18.18
CA ARG A 59 -14.79 15.57 19.51
C ARG A 59 -13.44 15.26 20.15
N SER A 60 -12.95 14.03 20.00
CA SER A 60 -11.67 13.59 20.55
C SER A 60 -10.54 13.54 19.50
N LYS A 61 -9.29 13.32 19.93
CA LYS A 61 -8.18 13.01 19.01
C LYS A 61 -8.45 11.72 18.25
N GLN A 62 -8.95 10.71 18.97
CA GLN A 62 -9.24 9.39 18.41
C GLN A 62 -10.36 9.45 17.36
N ASP A 63 -11.41 10.23 17.63
CA ASP A 63 -12.51 10.43 16.67
C ASP A 63 -11.97 11.03 15.37
N ARG A 64 -11.06 12.01 15.46
CA ARG A 64 -10.45 12.63 14.27
C ARG A 64 -9.64 11.61 13.47
N VAL A 65 -8.82 10.80 14.14
CA VAL A 65 -8.05 9.73 13.50
C VAL A 65 -8.99 8.76 12.77
N GLU A 66 -10.05 8.30 13.43
CA GLU A 66 -10.99 7.33 12.87
C GLU A 66 -11.77 7.90 11.68
N GLN A 67 -12.23 9.16 11.77
CA GLN A 67 -12.93 9.82 10.68
C GLN A 67 -12.01 10.09 9.49
N LEU A 68 -10.77 10.52 9.72
CA LEU A 68 -9.77 10.72 8.67
C LEU A 68 -9.38 9.39 8.01
N LEU A 69 -9.21 8.33 8.80
CA LEU A 69 -8.91 7.00 8.29
C LEU A 69 -10.07 6.47 7.43
N LYS A 70 -11.31 6.64 7.90
CA LYS A 70 -12.51 6.28 7.14
C LYS A 70 -12.57 7.06 5.83
N ARG A 71 -12.41 8.38 5.87
CA ARG A 71 -12.41 9.23 4.66
C ARG A 71 -11.31 8.83 3.69
N TRP A 72 -10.14 8.45 4.19
CA TRP A 72 -9.04 7.95 3.37
C TRP A 72 -9.38 6.59 2.73
N LEU A 73 -10.01 5.67 3.46
CA LEU A 73 -10.49 4.39 2.94
C LEU A 73 -11.54 4.58 1.85
N ASP A 74 -12.54 5.45 2.08
CA ASP A 74 -13.61 5.76 1.13
C ASP A 74 -13.08 6.38 -0.18
N ASN A 75 -11.87 6.93 -0.16
CA ASN A 75 -11.21 7.56 -1.30
C ASN A 75 -10.12 6.68 -1.93
N ASP A 76 -10.29 5.35 -1.90
CA ASP A 76 -9.36 4.35 -2.43
C ASP A 76 -7.96 4.40 -1.82
N GLY A 77 -7.86 4.79 -0.54
CA GLY A 77 -6.60 5.04 0.13
C GLY A 77 -5.62 3.86 0.06
N ILE A 78 -6.11 2.63 0.24
CA ILE A 78 -5.27 1.43 0.20
C ILE A 78 -4.66 1.24 -1.20
N ALA A 79 -5.47 1.33 -2.24
CA ALA A 79 -5.00 1.16 -3.62
C ALA A 79 -3.98 2.25 -3.99
N LYS A 80 -4.27 3.51 -3.65
CA LYS A 80 -3.36 4.64 -3.89
C LYS A 80 -2.05 4.49 -3.12
N ALA A 81 -2.08 4.05 -1.87
CA ALA A 81 -0.87 3.82 -1.08
C ALA A 81 -0.01 2.70 -1.65
N LEU A 82 -0.63 1.60 -2.12
CA LEU A 82 0.10 0.51 -2.77
C LEU A 82 0.74 0.95 -4.09
N GLN A 83 0.01 1.71 -4.91
CA GLN A 83 0.56 2.28 -6.15
C GLN A 83 1.70 3.25 -5.88
N GLN A 84 1.58 4.09 -4.84
CA GLN A 84 2.63 5.03 -4.47
C GLN A 84 3.89 4.28 -4.02
N ARG A 85 3.76 3.23 -3.18
CA ARG A 85 4.91 2.39 -2.80
C ARG A 85 5.61 1.78 -4.00
N GLN A 86 4.87 1.23 -4.95
CA GLN A 86 5.45 0.66 -6.17
C GLN A 86 6.22 1.71 -6.99
N LYS A 87 5.69 2.95 -7.07
CA LYS A 87 6.39 4.06 -7.73
C LYS A 87 7.65 4.45 -6.98
N ASP A 88 7.60 4.51 -5.65
CA ASP A 88 8.73 4.89 -4.81
C ASP A 88 9.83 3.82 -4.87
N GLU A 89 9.48 2.54 -4.80
CA GLU A 89 10.38 1.39 -4.99
C GLU A 89 11.07 1.49 -6.36
N ARG A 90 10.30 1.64 -7.44
CA ARG A 90 10.86 1.80 -8.79
C ARG A 90 11.77 3.02 -8.91
N ARG A 91 11.40 4.14 -8.28
CA ARG A 91 12.23 5.36 -8.28
C ARG A 91 13.54 5.12 -7.53
N GLN A 92 13.50 4.43 -6.40
CA GLN A 92 14.70 4.07 -5.63
C GLN A 92 15.60 3.12 -6.41
N GLU A 93 15.03 2.12 -7.08
CA GLU A 93 15.76 1.23 -7.99
C GLU A 93 16.46 2.04 -9.09
N LEU A 94 15.74 2.92 -9.78
CA LEU A 94 16.32 3.76 -10.85
C LEU A 94 17.42 4.70 -10.34
N LEU A 95 17.29 5.25 -9.13
CA LEU A 95 18.32 6.09 -8.52
C LEU A 95 19.54 5.29 -8.04
N ALA A 96 19.35 4.01 -7.74
CA ALA A 96 20.42 3.10 -7.33
C ALA A 96 21.13 2.47 -8.53
N THR A 97 20.49 2.41 -9.70
CA THR A 97 21.11 1.95 -10.94
C THR A 97 22.18 2.95 -11.39
N ASP A 98 23.35 2.42 -11.72
CA ASP A 98 24.45 3.20 -12.25
C ASP A 98 24.15 3.72 -13.68
N PRO A 99 24.89 4.74 -14.16
CA PRO A 99 24.64 5.34 -15.46
C PRO A 99 24.73 4.36 -16.66
N GLU A 100 25.58 3.34 -16.59
CA GLU A 100 25.70 2.33 -17.66
C GLU A 100 24.46 1.43 -17.67
N GLY A 101 24.04 0.94 -16.51
CA GLY A 101 22.81 0.15 -16.38
C GLY A 101 21.53 0.92 -16.78
N LEU A 102 21.49 2.23 -16.54
CA LEU A 102 20.39 3.08 -17.00
C LEU A 102 20.39 3.25 -18.53
N ARG A 103 21.57 3.43 -19.14
CA ARG A 103 21.70 3.54 -20.60
C ARG A 103 21.23 2.26 -21.29
N GLU A 104 21.68 1.09 -20.81
CA GLU A 104 21.22 -0.21 -21.34
C GLU A 104 19.70 -0.42 -21.19
N LEU A 105 19.12 0.08 -20.09
CA LEU A 105 17.68 0.03 -19.88
C LEU A 105 16.94 0.93 -20.86
N CYS A 106 17.41 2.17 -21.09
CA CYS A 106 16.83 3.10 -22.06
C CYS A 106 16.91 2.55 -23.49
N GLU A 107 18.08 2.03 -23.91
CA GLU A 107 18.28 1.42 -25.22
C GLU A 107 17.35 0.23 -25.46
N ARG A 108 17.22 -0.67 -24.47
CA ARG A 108 16.32 -1.83 -24.54
C ARG A 108 14.84 -1.44 -24.63
N LEU A 109 14.45 -0.33 -24.00
CA LEU A 109 13.08 0.17 -24.04
C LEU A 109 12.79 1.10 -25.22
N GLY A 110 13.80 1.41 -26.05
CA GLY A 110 13.68 2.35 -27.16
C GLY A 110 13.40 3.79 -26.70
N VAL A 111 13.84 4.14 -25.49
CA VAL A 111 13.72 5.49 -24.91
C VAL A 111 15.05 6.19 -25.11
N ASP A 112 15.03 7.42 -25.63
CA ASP A 112 16.23 8.26 -25.75
C ASP A 112 16.72 8.65 -24.34
N PRO A 113 17.95 8.25 -23.94
CA PRO A 113 18.44 8.40 -22.57
C PRO A 113 18.75 9.83 -22.12
#